data_AF-A0AAN9P9X8-F1
#
_entry.id   AF-A0AAN9P9X8-F1
#
_cell.length_a   1.000
_cell.length_b   1.000
_cell.length_c   1.000
_cell.angle_alpha   90.00
_cell.angle_beta   90.00
_cell.angle_gamma   90.00
#
_symmetry.space_group_name_H-M   'P 1'
#
loop_
_entity.id
_entity.type
_entity.pdbx_description
1 polymer ?
#
loop_
_entity_poly.entity_id
_entity_poly.type
_entity_poly.pdbx_seq_one_letter_code
_entity_poly.pdbx_strand_id
1 'polypeptide(L)'
;MEQEANGDQEEDPELNGNIIEGTILLKTHKEDIWDYVNDKFNIPERGQKAVFSRINDARRQYKSKIKKKHFVAYSTTKERLKHRPKSIPEAHFRQPITYWRSSIVQDIAKKNAINKAKQRYLHRTGPVNFARIRSKLVGLEGYVQDIDDEE
;
A
#
# COMPACT_ATOMS: atom_id res chain seq x y z
N MET A 1 27.67 35.34 -7.47
CA MET A 1 28.10 34.58 -6.27
C MET A 1 26.82 34.13 -5.61
N GLU A 2 26.16 33.14 -6.20
CA GLU A 2 24.88 32.63 -5.73
C GLU A 2 25.19 31.26 -5.13
N GLN A 3 25.04 31.16 -3.81
CA GLN A 3 25.10 29.88 -3.12
C GLN A 3 23.67 29.33 -3.09
N GLU A 4 23.42 28.30 -3.90
CA GLU A 4 22.20 27.51 -3.81
C GLU A 4 22.26 26.67 -2.53
N ALA A 5 21.37 27.00 -1.59
CA ALA A 5 21.12 26.17 -0.42
C ALA A 5 20.41 24.89 -0.87
N ASN A 6 21.20 23.84 -1.12
CA ASN A 6 20.72 22.46 -1.12
C ASN A 6 20.21 22.17 0.30
N GLY A 7 18.90 22.37 0.50
CA GLY A 7 18.21 21.93 1.69
C GLY A 7 18.19 20.41 1.69
N ASP A 8 19.13 19.82 2.43
CA ASP A 8 19.14 18.41 2.79
C ASP A 8 17.76 18.01 3.29
N GLN A 9 17.01 17.31 2.45
CA GLN A 9 15.88 16.52 2.93
C GLN A 9 16.48 15.32 3.65
N GLU A 10 16.74 15.50 4.94
CA GLU A 10 17.01 14.41 5.87
C GLU A 10 15.75 13.52 5.89
N GLU A 11 15.72 12.54 4.98
CA GLU A 11 14.70 11.48 4.90
C GLU A 11 14.81 10.66 6.18
N ASP A 12 14.04 11.06 7.19
CA ASP A 12 14.00 10.51 8.54
C ASP A 12 13.92 8.97 8.52
N PRO A 13 15.01 8.25 8.86
CA PRO A 13 15.15 6.81 8.61
C PRO A 13 14.16 5.96 9.45
N GLU A 14 13.63 6.50 10.54
CA GLU A 14 12.63 5.83 11.39
C GLU A 14 11.25 5.73 10.72
N LEU A 15 10.92 6.65 9.81
CA LEU A 15 9.69 6.63 9.03
C LEU A 15 9.74 5.59 7.91
N ASN A 16 10.89 5.42 7.27
CA ASN A 16 11.15 4.29 6.38
C ASN A 16 11.13 2.97 7.16
N GLY A 17 11.72 2.92 8.35
CA GLY A 17 11.72 1.74 9.23
C GLY A 17 10.32 1.20 9.58
N ASN A 18 9.35 2.08 9.87
CA ASN A 18 7.97 1.69 10.19
C ASN A 18 7.14 1.23 8.97
N ILE A 19 7.40 1.80 7.80
CA ILE A 19 6.82 1.33 6.51
C ILE A 19 7.42 -0.04 6.17
N ILE A 20 8.71 -0.21 6.43
CA ILE A 20 9.47 -1.44 6.27
C ILE A 20 8.94 -2.53 7.23
N GLU A 21 8.75 -2.28 8.53
CA GLU A 21 8.21 -3.28 9.49
C GLU A 21 6.82 -3.82 9.11
N GLY A 22 5.90 -2.95 8.68
CA GLY A 22 4.57 -3.35 8.23
C GLY A 22 4.57 -4.21 6.96
N THR A 23 5.65 -4.10 6.16
CA THR A 23 5.91 -4.83 4.92
C THR A 23 6.75 -6.10 5.18
N ILE A 24 7.66 -6.06 6.16
CA ILE A 24 8.51 -7.16 6.62
C ILE A 24 7.67 -8.23 7.33
N LEU A 25 6.71 -7.86 8.18
CA LEU A 25 5.82 -8.82 8.87
C LEU A 25 4.99 -9.70 7.92
N LEU A 26 4.79 -9.27 6.67
CA LEU A 26 4.14 -10.06 5.62
C LEU A 26 5.12 -10.93 4.83
N LYS A 27 6.41 -10.58 4.83
CA LYS A 27 7.47 -11.42 4.25
C LYS A 27 7.85 -12.57 5.20
N THR A 28 7.87 -12.34 6.51
CA THR A 28 8.26 -13.33 7.52
C THR A 28 7.24 -14.46 7.71
N HIS A 29 5.94 -14.19 7.53
CA HIS A 29 4.86 -15.19 7.70
C HIS A 29 4.17 -15.53 6.38
N LYS A 30 4.79 -15.24 5.24
CA LYS A 30 4.18 -15.46 3.93
C LYS A 30 3.92 -16.94 3.68
N GLU A 31 4.89 -17.77 4.06
CA GLU A 31 4.86 -19.23 3.94
C GLU A 31 3.80 -19.81 4.89
N ASP A 32 3.82 -19.44 6.16
CA ASP A 32 2.80 -19.83 7.15
C ASP A 32 1.36 -19.53 6.68
N ILE A 33 1.15 -18.36 6.07
CA ILE A 33 -0.17 -17.96 5.53
C ILE A 33 -0.54 -18.83 4.33
N TRP A 34 0.42 -19.16 3.47
CA TRP A 34 0.18 -20.01 2.31
C TRP A 34 -0.16 -21.44 2.73
N ASP A 35 0.58 -21.99 3.68
CA ASP A 35 0.35 -23.33 4.23
C ASP A 35 -1.02 -23.41 4.90
N TYR A 36 -1.40 -22.40 5.69
CA TYR A 36 -2.73 -22.32 6.29
C TYR A 36 -3.85 -22.27 5.24
N VAL A 37 -3.64 -21.56 4.13
CA VAL A 37 -4.62 -21.49 3.05
C VAL A 37 -4.73 -22.83 2.33
N ASN A 38 -3.62 -23.51 2.07
CA ASN A 38 -3.63 -24.81 1.39
C ASN A 38 -4.20 -25.94 2.26
N ASP A 39 -4.02 -25.88 3.58
CA ASP A 39 -4.68 -26.78 4.54
C ASP A 39 -6.21 -26.68 4.45
N LYS A 40 -6.74 -25.47 4.23
CA LYS A 40 -8.19 -25.21 4.19
C LYS A 40 -8.80 -25.31 2.81
N PHE A 41 -8.02 -25.09 1.76
CA PHE A 41 -8.50 -24.96 0.39
C PHE A 41 -7.55 -25.64 -0.59
N ASN A 42 -8.09 -26.43 -1.51
CA ASN A 42 -7.31 -26.99 -2.61
C ASN A 42 -7.14 -25.94 -3.73
N ILE A 43 -6.17 -25.04 -3.56
CA ILE A 43 -5.90 -23.93 -4.50
C ILE A 43 -4.65 -24.26 -5.31
N PRO A 44 -4.69 -24.18 -6.66
CA PRO A 44 -3.50 -24.38 -7.47
C PRO A 44 -2.52 -23.21 -7.27
N GLU A 45 -1.22 -23.47 -7.39
CA GLU A 45 -0.15 -22.48 -7.14
C GLU A 45 -0.32 -21.18 -7.95
N ARG A 46 -0.85 -21.27 -9.19
CA ARG A 46 -1.20 -20.10 -10.02
C ARG A 46 -2.14 -19.10 -9.32
N GLY A 47 -2.93 -19.56 -8.34
CA GLY A 47 -3.85 -18.77 -7.54
C GLY A 47 -3.19 -18.03 -6.38
N GLN A 48 -1.95 -18.34 -6.02
CA GLN A 48 -1.24 -17.80 -4.86
C GLN A 48 -1.21 -16.26 -4.87
N LYS A 49 -0.90 -15.66 -6.02
CA LYS A 49 -0.89 -14.20 -6.19
C LYS A 49 -2.27 -13.57 -5.92
N ALA A 50 -3.34 -14.21 -6.39
CA ALA A 50 -4.70 -13.72 -6.19
C ALA A 50 -5.10 -13.80 -4.71
N VAL A 51 -4.75 -14.90 -4.03
CA VAL A 51 -4.98 -15.08 -2.58
C VAL A 51 -4.27 -13.98 -1.79
N PHE A 52 -2.97 -13.79 -1.99
CA PHE A 52 -2.24 -12.75 -1.27
C PHE A 52 -2.76 -11.34 -1.55
N SER A 53 -3.19 -11.06 -2.78
CA SER A 53 -3.85 -9.79 -3.12
C SER A 53 -5.10 -9.56 -2.26
N ARG A 54 -5.95 -10.58 -2.12
CA ARG A 54 -7.17 -10.50 -1.29
C ARG A 54 -6.86 -10.35 0.19
N ILE A 55 -5.87 -11.06 0.71
CA ILE A 55 -5.43 -10.94 2.11
C ILE A 55 -4.90 -9.53 2.37
N ASN A 56 -4.09 -8.99 1.46
CA ASN A 56 -3.56 -7.63 1.56
C ASN A 56 -4.68 -6.59 1.54
N ASP A 57 -5.67 -6.75 0.66
CA ASP A 57 -6.85 -5.88 0.63
C ASP A 57 -7.64 -5.94 1.93
N ALA A 58 -7.89 -7.14 2.48
CA ALA A 58 -8.57 -7.33 3.75
C ALA A 58 -7.79 -6.66 4.90
N ARG A 59 -6.47 -6.80 4.93
CA ARG A 59 -5.58 -6.13 5.90
C ARG A 59 -5.63 -4.61 5.76
N ARG A 60 -5.62 -4.09 4.53
CA ARG A 60 -5.75 -2.64 4.25
C ARG A 60 -7.10 -2.10 4.75
N GLN A 61 -8.19 -2.81 4.48
CA GLN A 61 -9.53 -2.44 4.96
C GLN A 61 -9.61 -2.49 6.49
N TYR A 62 -9.03 -3.52 7.11
CA TYR A 62 -8.96 -3.64 8.57
C TYR A 62 -8.24 -2.44 9.19
N LYS A 63 -7.02 -2.13 8.75
CA LYS A 63 -6.27 -0.95 9.23
C LYS A 63 -7.06 0.35 9.07
N SER A 64 -7.74 0.53 7.93
CA SER A 64 -8.60 1.69 7.67
C SER A 64 -9.77 1.80 8.65
N LYS A 65 -10.49 0.69 8.90
CA LYS A 65 -11.58 0.63 9.88
C LYS A 65 -11.11 0.96 11.28
N ILE A 66 -9.96 0.42 11.69
CA ILE A 66 -9.36 0.69 13.01
C ILE A 66 -9.02 2.18 13.14
N LYS A 67 -8.35 2.77 12.14
CA LYS A 67 -8.00 4.20 12.15
C LYS A 67 -9.25 5.07 12.27
N LYS A 68 -10.31 4.79 11.50
CA LYS A 68 -11.55 5.56 11.54
C LYS A 68 -12.24 5.48 12.90
N LYS A 69 -12.38 4.28 13.47
CA LYS A 69 -13.12 4.05 14.72
C LYS A 69 -12.38 4.47 15.99
N HIS A 70 -11.06 4.34 16.01
CA HIS A 70 -10.28 4.46 17.25
C HIS A 70 -9.25 5.58 17.24
N PHE A 71 -8.84 6.07 16.06
CA PHE A 71 -7.90 7.20 15.98
C PHE A 71 -8.62 8.51 15.67
N VAL A 72 -9.43 8.54 14.61
CA VAL A 72 -10.12 9.76 14.17
C VAL A 72 -11.27 10.16 15.11
N ALA A 73 -11.92 9.17 15.74
CA ALA A 73 -13.07 9.42 16.62
C ALA A 73 -12.73 10.17 17.93
N TYR A 74 -11.47 10.15 18.37
CA TYR A 74 -11.05 10.74 19.65
C TYR A 74 -9.90 11.73 19.44
N SER A 75 -9.89 12.80 20.23
CA SER A 75 -8.90 13.88 20.11
C SER A 75 -7.58 13.50 20.82
N THR A 76 -7.69 12.93 22.02
CA THR A 76 -6.55 12.74 22.92
C THR A 76 -6.01 11.31 22.87
N THR A 77 -4.69 11.16 22.98
CA THR A 77 -4.02 9.84 23.00
C THR A 77 -4.53 8.94 24.13
N LYS A 78 -4.79 9.50 25.32
CA LYS A 78 -5.34 8.76 26.46
C LYS A 78 -6.70 8.15 26.15
N GLU A 79 -7.58 8.91 25.51
CA GLU A 79 -8.91 8.43 25.08
C GLU A 79 -8.81 7.35 24.02
N ARG A 80 -7.91 7.53 23.03
CA ARG A 80 -7.67 6.53 21.98
C ARG A 80 -7.22 5.18 22.57
N LEU A 81 -6.32 5.21 23.55
CA LEU A 81 -5.85 4.00 24.25
C LEU A 81 -6.97 3.36 25.08
N LYS A 82 -7.78 4.17 25.77
CA LYS A 82 -8.95 3.68 26.54
C LYS A 82 -9.97 2.99 25.65
N HIS A 83 -10.20 3.52 24.45
CA HIS A 83 -11.15 2.98 23.48
C HIS A 83 -10.52 2.00 22.48
N ARG A 84 -9.37 1.40 22.80
CA ARG A 84 -8.70 0.40 21.95
C ARG A 84 -9.62 -0.80 21.64
N PRO A 85 -9.52 -1.40 20.45
CA PRO A 85 -10.13 -2.71 20.20
C PRO A 85 -9.60 -3.78 21.17
N LYS A 86 -10.50 -4.53 21.81
CA LYS A 86 -10.12 -5.62 22.75
C LYS A 86 -9.22 -6.69 22.11
N SER A 87 -9.36 -6.91 20.80
CA SER A 87 -8.58 -7.90 20.04
C SER A 87 -7.11 -7.53 19.85
N ILE A 88 -6.72 -6.27 20.03
CA ILE A 88 -5.34 -5.82 19.81
C ILE A 88 -4.71 -5.54 21.18
N PRO A 89 -3.52 -6.08 21.49
CA PRO A 89 -2.76 -5.71 22.68
C PRO A 89 -2.38 -4.22 22.70
N GLU A 90 -2.19 -3.66 23.89
CA GLU A 90 -1.89 -2.22 24.03
C GLU A 90 -0.61 -1.81 23.33
N ALA A 91 0.45 -2.59 23.53
CA ALA A 91 1.77 -2.34 22.96
C ALA A 91 1.70 -2.20 21.43
N HIS A 92 0.99 -3.12 20.77
CA HIS A 92 0.79 -3.07 19.32
C HIS A 92 -0.12 -1.95 18.86
N PHE A 93 -1.03 -1.45 19.70
CA PHE A 93 -1.90 -0.34 19.32
C PHE A 93 -1.23 1.03 19.50
N ARG A 94 -0.27 1.14 20.42
CA ARG A 94 0.51 2.37 20.63
C ARG A 94 1.36 2.73 19.42
N GLN A 95 1.95 1.74 18.75
CA GLN A 95 2.76 1.92 17.54
C GLN A 95 1.99 2.67 16.41
N PRO A 96 0.81 2.22 15.94
CA PRO A 96 -0.01 2.96 14.97
C PRO A 96 -0.41 4.36 15.41
N ILE A 97 -0.67 4.58 16.70
CA ILE A 97 -1.02 5.93 17.20
C ILE A 97 0.16 6.88 17.02
N THR A 98 1.37 6.45 17.39
CA THR A 98 2.59 7.25 17.19
C THR A 98 2.78 7.56 15.71
N TYR A 99 2.71 6.54 14.85
CA TYR A 99 2.85 6.70 13.41
C TYR A 99 1.82 7.69 12.81
N TRP A 100 0.53 7.56 13.14
CA TRP A 100 -0.50 8.47 12.61
C TRP A 100 -0.45 9.89 13.20
N ARG A 101 0.24 10.09 14.32
CA ARG A 101 0.48 11.42 14.91
C ARG A 101 1.68 12.14 14.30
N SER A 102 2.59 11.43 13.64
CA SER A 102 3.73 12.05 12.97
C SER A 102 3.27 13.11 11.97
N SER A 103 3.90 14.30 12.01
CA SER A 103 3.62 15.43 11.12
C SER A 103 3.79 15.02 9.66
N ILE A 104 4.86 14.31 9.34
CA ILE A 104 5.18 13.82 8.00
C ILE A 104 4.03 12.95 7.46
N VAL A 105 3.54 12.01 8.27
CA VAL A 105 2.41 11.14 7.88
C VAL A 105 1.13 11.94 7.68
N GLN A 106 0.89 12.96 8.51
CA GLN A 106 -0.29 13.81 8.38
C GLN A 106 -0.23 14.67 7.11
N ASP A 107 0.93 15.22 6.78
CA ASP A 107 1.09 16.07 5.60
C ASP A 107 0.99 15.26 4.30
N ILE A 108 1.57 14.06 4.28
CA ILE A 108 1.34 13.09 3.20
C ILE A 108 -0.16 12.77 3.08
N ALA A 109 -0.84 12.53 4.19
CA ALA A 109 -2.27 12.23 4.17
C ALA A 109 -3.11 13.40 3.64
N LYS A 110 -2.81 14.64 4.02
CA LYS A 110 -3.47 15.85 3.49
C LYS A 110 -3.26 15.99 1.99
N LYS A 111 -2.01 15.88 1.52
CA LYS A 111 -1.68 15.91 0.08
C LYS A 111 -2.43 14.83 -0.70
N ASN A 112 -2.47 13.60 -0.18
CA ASN A 112 -3.19 12.49 -0.79
C ASN A 112 -4.71 12.73 -0.84
N ALA A 113 -5.30 13.34 0.19
CA ALA A 113 -6.72 13.69 0.20
C ALA A 113 -7.05 14.75 -0.86
N ILE A 114 -6.21 15.78 -1.00
CA ILE A 114 -6.35 16.81 -2.04
C ILE A 114 -6.22 16.20 -3.44
N ASN A 115 -5.21 15.35 -3.66
CA ASN A 115 -5.02 14.66 -4.94
C ASN A 115 -6.21 13.76 -5.28
N LYS A 116 -6.77 13.07 -4.28
CA LYS A 116 -7.95 12.23 -4.47
C LYS A 116 -9.19 13.05 -4.81
N ALA A 117 -9.39 14.21 -4.17
CA ALA A 117 -10.50 15.11 -4.46
C ALA A 117 -10.40 15.71 -5.88
N LYS A 118 -9.18 15.97 -6.38
CA LYS A 118 -8.93 16.43 -7.75
C LYS A 118 -9.10 15.34 -8.81
N GLN A 119 -9.15 14.07 -8.41
CA GLN A 119 -9.24 12.95 -9.34
C GLN A 119 -10.65 12.83 -9.93
N ARG A 120 -10.86 13.38 -11.14
CA ARG A 120 -12.16 13.33 -11.86
C ARG A 120 -12.41 12.00 -12.59
N TYR A 121 -11.38 11.41 -13.16
CA TYR A 121 -11.49 10.17 -13.93
C TYR A 121 -10.65 9.06 -13.30
N LEU A 122 -11.26 7.88 -13.14
CA LEU A 122 -10.57 6.67 -12.68
C LEU A 122 -9.87 6.04 -13.89
N HIS A 123 -8.66 6.48 -14.21
CA HIS A 123 -7.84 5.80 -15.20
C HIS A 123 -7.50 4.38 -14.70
N ARG A 124 -7.85 3.34 -15.47
CA ARG A 124 -7.66 1.93 -15.09
C ARG A 124 -6.31 1.37 -15.56
N THR A 125 -5.63 2.08 -16.45
CA THR A 125 -4.43 1.61 -17.15
C THR A 125 -3.14 1.80 -16.37
N GLY A 126 -3.23 2.27 -15.13
CA GLY A 126 -2.10 2.43 -14.23
C GLY A 126 -1.19 3.62 -14.59
N PRO A 127 0.10 3.56 -14.23
CA PRO A 127 1.09 4.62 -14.51
C PRO A 127 1.43 4.79 -15.99
N VAL A 128 0.99 3.87 -16.85
CA VAL A 128 1.33 3.85 -18.27
C VAL A 128 0.34 4.72 -19.05
N ASN A 129 0.85 5.68 -19.82
CA ASN A 129 0.02 6.52 -20.68
C ASN A 129 -0.48 5.74 -21.92
N PHE A 130 -1.57 6.20 -22.54
CA PHE A 130 -2.12 5.56 -23.74
C PHE A 130 -1.14 5.53 -24.92
N ALA A 131 -0.23 6.51 -25.03
CA ALA A 131 0.79 6.52 -26.07
C ALA A 131 1.74 5.31 -25.98
N ARG A 132 2.23 4.97 -24.78
CA ARG A 132 3.07 3.77 -24.57
C ARG A 132 2.30 2.48 -24.80
N ILE A 133 1.01 2.45 -24.49
CA ILE A 133 0.17 1.28 -24.76
C ILE A 133 0.02 1.10 -26.27
N ARG A 134 -0.31 2.17 -27.00
CA ARG A 134 -0.43 2.15 -28.46
C ARG A 134 0.88 1.75 -29.14
N SER A 135 2.00 2.34 -28.72
CA SER A 135 3.32 1.98 -29.27
C SER A 135 3.67 0.51 -29.04
N LYS A 136 3.33 -0.06 -27.88
CA LYS A 136 3.50 -1.51 -27.64
C LYS A 136 2.59 -2.36 -28.51
N LEU A 137 1.34 -1.94 -28.72
CA LEU A 137 0.39 -2.65 -29.57
C LEU A 137 0.87 -2.66 -31.02
N VAL A 138 1.27 -1.50 -31.56
CA VAL A 138 1.81 -1.38 -32.93
C VAL A 138 3.07 -2.24 -33.10
N GLY A 139 3.97 -2.26 -32.12
CA GLY A 139 5.17 -3.11 -32.17
C GLY A 139 4.88 -4.61 -32.06
N LEU A 140 3.76 -5.00 -31.42
CA LEU A 140 3.30 -6.39 -31.39
C LEU A 140 2.58 -6.80 -32.67
N GLU A 141 1.80 -5.88 -33.25
CA GLU A 141 1.04 -6.11 -34.49
C GLU A 141 1.97 -6.31 -35.69
N GLY A 142 3.07 -5.55 -35.76
CA GLY A 142 4.11 -5.77 -36.78
C GLY A 142 4.83 -7.12 -36.64
N TYR A 143 5.07 -7.59 -35.41
CA TYR A 143 5.73 -8.87 -35.15
C TYR A 143 4.86 -10.09 -35.50
N VAL A 144 3.53 -9.94 -35.52
CA VAL A 144 2.61 -11.01 -35.92
C VAL A 144 2.53 -11.13 -37.45
N GLN A 145 2.64 -10.01 -38.18
CA GLN A 145 2.68 -10.02 -39.64
C GLN A 145 3.96 -10.67 -40.18
N ASP A 146 5.11 -10.45 -39.54
CA ASP A 146 6.39 -11.06 -39.93
C ASP A 146 6.43 -12.61 -39.74
N ILE A 147 5.47 -13.20 -39.02
CA ILE A 147 5.38 -14.66 -38.81
C ILE A 147 4.53 -15.33 -39.91
N ASP A 148 3.54 -14.61 -40.44
CA ASP A 148 2.62 -15.14 -41.46
C ASP A 148 3.22 -15.07 -42.89
N ASP A 149 4.36 -14.38 -43.06
CA ASP A 149 5.08 -14.24 -44.34
C ASP A 149 6.24 -15.25 -44.51
N GLU A 150 6.41 -16.22 -43.60
CA GLU A 150 7.50 -17.24 -43.61
C GLU A 150 7.05 -18.66 -44.03
N GLU A 151 5.87 -18.83 -44.62
CA GLU A 151 5.36 -20.11 -45.19
C GLU A 151 5.24 -20.07 -46.73
#